data_AF-A0A2T4WGJ4-F1
#
_entry.id   AF-A0A2T4WGJ4-F1
#
_cell.length_a   1.000
_cell.length_b   1.000
_cell.length_c   1.000
_cell.angle_alpha   90.00
_cell.angle_beta   90.00
_cell.angle_gamma   90.00
#
_symmetry.space_group_name_H-M   'P 1'
#
loop_
_entity.id
_entity.type
_entity.pdbx_description
1 polymer ?
#
loop_
_entity_poly.entity_id
_entity_poly.type
_entity_poly.pdbx_seq_one_letter_code
_entity_poly.pdbx_strand_id
1 'polypeptide(L)'
;MSIDKIRELLGDQADALLNHTSTAITKDSLAILPSGNFVTESFTESNRSIQVMNSLQRLYGTGRLADTGYLSILPIDQGIEHSAGASFAPNPMFFDPENIVKMAIDAGCNAVASTYGVLATVARKYAHKIPFVVKINHNEYLSYPNTFLQSPYGSVDEAWNMGACAVGATIYFGHEQSREMIEQVAAAFERAHELGMATILWCYTRNDAFKVDGV
;
A
#
# COMPACT_ATOMS: atom_id res chain seq x y z
N MET A 1 11.39 15.83 -12.68
CA MET A 1 11.32 15.45 -14.11
C MET A 1 10.36 16.42 -14.77
N SER A 2 10.74 17.03 -15.90
CA SER A 2 9.84 17.96 -16.62
C SER A 2 8.76 17.20 -17.38
N ILE A 3 7.64 17.87 -17.69
CA ILE A 3 6.57 17.29 -18.51
C ILE A 3 7.07 16.85 -19.90
N ASP A 4 8.05 17.57 -20.46
CA ASP A 4 8.66 17.23 -21.74
C ASP A 4 9.41 15.90 -21.68
N LYS A 5 10.12 15.64 -20.58
CA LYS A 5 10.80 14.36 -20.39
C LYS A 5 9.81 13.21 -20.20
N ILE A 6 8.67 13.47 -19.56
CA ILE A 6 7.58 12.49 -19.43
C ILE A 6 7.01 12.18 -20.82
N ARG A 7 6.74 13.20 -21.65
CA ARG A 7 6.28 13.02 -23.02
C ARG A 7 7.26 12.19 -23.85
N GLU A 8 8.55 12.47 -23.76
CA GLU A 8 9.60 11.70 -24.45
C GLU A 8 9.57 10.20 -24.05
N LEU A 9 9.42 9.91 -22.76
CA LEU A 9 9.34 8.53 -22.26
C LEU A 9 8.07 7.79 -22.70
N LEU A 10 6.95 8.51 -22.80
CA LEU A 10 5.66 7.93 -23.23
C LEU A 10 5.56 7.79 -24.75
N GLY A 11 6.39 8.51 -25.53
CA GLY A 11 6.39 8.46 -26.98
C GLY A 11 5.00 8.71 -27.57
N ASP A 12 4.57 7.82 -28.47
CA ASP A 12 3.29 7.94 -29.18
C ASP A 12 2.06 7.85 -28.26
N GLN A 13 2.21 7.37 -27.03
CA GLN A 13 1.12 7.30 -26.04
C GLN A 13 0.96 8.61 -25.24
N ALA A 14 1.89 9.55 -25.35
CA ALA A 14 1.95 10.73 -24.50
C ALA A 14 0.66 11.55 -24.55
N ASP A 15 0.15 11.85 -25.75
CA ASP A 15 -1.07 12.65 -25.88
C ASP A 15 -2.31 11.91 -25.38
N ALA A 16 -2.40 10.60 -25.66
CA ALA A 16 -3.51 9.77 -25.22
C ALA A 16 -3.59 9.66 -23.69
N LEU A 17 -2.44 9.57 -23.00
CA LEU A 17 -2.37 9.41 -21.55
C LEU A 17 -2.44 10.74 -20.79
N LEU A 18 -1.67 11.75 -21.23
CA LEU A 18 -1.53 13.02 -20.50
C LEU A 18 -2.72 13.95 -20.68
N ASN A 19 -3.43 13.85 -21.81
CA ASN A 19 -4.62 14.65 -22.08
C ASN A 19 -5.92 13.85 -21.86
N HIS A 20 -5.84 12.60 -21.38
CA HIS A 20 -7.03 11.82 -21.07
C HIS A 20 -7.87 12.53 -20.01
N THR A 21 -9.17 12.64 -20.27
CA THR A 21 -10.16 13.01 -19.26
C THR A 21 -11.23 11.93 -19.25
N SER A 22 -11.48 11.33 -18.08
CA SER A 22 -12.50 10.31 -17.93
C SER A 22 -13.89 10.90 -18.19
N THR A 23 -14.64 10.29 -19.10
CA THR A 23 -16.04 10.62 -19.39
C THR A 23 -17.01 9.68 -18.67
N ALA A 24 -16.54 8.51 -18.22
CA ALA A 24 -17.36 7.52 -17.52
C ALA A 24 -17.59 7.88 -16.05
N ILE A 25 -16.55 8.38 -15.37
CA ILE A 25 -16.62 8.91 -14.01
C ILE A 25 -16.02 10.30 -14.08
N THR A 26 -16.88 11.31 -14.07
CA THR A 26 -16.47 12.71 -14.19
C THR A 26 -15.92 13.21 -12.86
N LYS A 27 -15.06 14.23 -12.91
CA LYS A 27 -14.49 14.85 -11.71
C LYS A 27 -15.58 15.38 -10.77
N ASP A 28 -16.64 15.98 -11.32
CA ASP A 28 -17.73 16.58 -10.54
C ASP A 28 -18.68 15.54 -9.90
N SER A 29 -18.59 14.26 -10.28
CA SER A 29 -19.36 13.20 -9.61
C SER A 29 -18.67 12.64 -8.37
N LEU A 30 -17.40 13.00 -8.14
CA LEU A 30 -16.66 12.60 -6.95
C LEU A 30 -17.03 13.49 -5.77
N ALA A 31 -17.37 12.88 -4.64
CA ALA A 31 -17.77 13.59 -3.44
C ALA A 31 -16.64 14.46 -2.86
N ILE A 32 -15.38 14.02 -3.02
CA ILE A 32 -14.19 14.67 -2.47
C ILE A 32 -13.07 14.59 -3.51
N LEU A 33 -12.39 15.71 -3.70
CA LEU A 33 -11.27 15.83 -4.64
C LEU A 33 -9.94 15.92 -3.89
N PRO A 34 -8.82 15.46 -4.49
CA PRO A 34 -7.50 15.69 -3.94
C PRO A 34 -7.25 17.18 -3.70
N SER A 35 -6.91 17.53 -2.47
CA SER A 35 -6.65 18.89 -2.00
C SER A 35 -5.63 18.87 -0.87
N GLY A 36 -5.06 20.03 -0.51
CA GLY A 36 -4.21 20.13 0.69
C GLY A 36 -4.96 19.88 1.99
N ASN A 37 -6.29 19.90 1.97
CA ASN A 37 -7.15 19.61 3.10
C ASN A 37 -7.76 18.19 3.02
N PHE A 38 -7.27 17.33 2.12
CA PHE A 38 -7.90 16.04 1.82
C PHE A 38 -8.19 15.19 3.06
N VAL A 39 -7.26 15.15 4.03
CA VAL A 39 -7.46 14.38 5.28
C VAL A 39 -8.63 14.94 6.09
N THR A 40 -8.68 16.25 6.28
CA THR A 40 -9.79 16.90 7.00
C THR A 40 -11.10 16.72 6.24
N GLU A 41 -11.14 16.97 4.94
CA GLU A 41 -12.35 16.87 4.13
C GLU A 41 -12.89 15.43 4.07
N SER A 42 -12.00 14.42 4.02
CA SER A 42 -12.37 13.01 3.84
C SER A 42 -12.70 12.26 5.12
N PHE A 43 -12.10 12.63 6.25
CA PHE A 43 -12.16 11.81 7.46
C PHE A 43 -12.75 12.53 8.69
N THR A 44 -13.04 13.84 8.63
CA THR A 44 -13.58 14.57 9.80
C THR A 44 -14.91 13.99 10.30
N GLU A 45 -15.81 13.60 9.40
CA GLU A 45 -17.12 13.03 9.75
C GLU A 45 -17.07 11.51 10.01
N SER A 46 -15.87 10.93 10.09
CA SER A 46 -15.68 9.51 10.33
C SER A 46 -15.48 9.18 11.81
N ASN A 47 -15.41 7.89 12.13
CA ASN A 47 -15.07 7.42 13.48
C ASN A 47 -13.55 7.30 13.74
N ARG A 48 -12.69 7.91 12.91
CA ARG A 48 -11.24 7.86 13.12
C ARG A 48 -10.85 8.65 14.37
N SER A 49 -10.11 8.01 15.26
CA SER A 49 -9.57 8.69 16.44
C SER A 49 -8.56 9.76 16.02
N ILE A 50 -8.29 10.72 16.91
CA ILE A 50 -7.28 11.76 16.64
C ILE A 50 -5.91 11.16 16.33
N GLN A 51 -5.55 10.03 16.93
CA GLN A 51 -4.29 9.36 16.62
C GLN A 51 -4.28 8.77 15.20
N VAL A 52 -5.40 8.19 14.75
CA VAL A 52 -5.52 7.73 13.36
C VAL A 52 -5.47 8.92 12.39
N MET A 53 -6.11 10.04 12.74
CA MET A 53 -6.02 11.28 11.93
C MET A 53 -4.58 11.78 11.82
N ASN A 54 -3.79 11.73 12.90
CA ASN A 54 -2.36 12.07 12.86
C ASN A 54 -1.57 11.13 11.93
N SER A 55 -1.85 9.82 11.97
CA SER A 55 -1.23 8.85 11.07
C SER A 55 -1.61 9.09 9.60
N LEU A 56 -2.87 9.43 9.32
CA LEU A 56 -3.31 9.82 7.98
C LEU A 56 -2.64 11.12 7.53
N GLN A 57 -2.60 12.15 8.37
CA GLN A 57 -1.91 13.40 8.06
C GLN A 57 -0.42 13.16 7.76
N ARG A 58 0.23 12.29 8.52
CA ARG A 58 1.63 11.92 8.29
C ARG A 58 1.82 11.20 6.95
N LEU A 59 0.92 10.31 6.57
CA LEU A 59 0.94 9.67 5.24
C LEU A 59 0.78 10.70 4.12
N TYR A 60 -0.25 11.53 4.19
CA TYR A 60 -0.55 12.52 3.14
C TYR A 60 0.41 13.73 3.12
N GLY A 61 1.11 14.01 4.23
CA GLY A 61 2.05 15.13 4.37
C GLY A 61 3.53 14.77 4.16
N THR A 62 3.85 13.54 3.71
CA THR A 62 5.23 13.12 3.45
C THR A 62 5.52 13.03 1.95
N GLY A 63 6.76 13.29 1.53
CA GLY A 63 7.23 13.03 0.17
C GLY A 63 6.86 14.12 -0.84
N ARG A 64 7.06 13.82 -2.13
CA ARG A 64 6.86 14.78 -3.24
C ARG A 64 5.40 15.21 -3.40
N LEU A 65 4.45 14.35 -3.03
CA LEU A 65 3.01 14.60 -3.10
C LEU A 65 2.42 15.11 -1.77
N ALA A 66 3.27 15.51 -0.82
CA ALA A 66 2.84 16.06 0.46
C ALA A 66 1.79 17.17 0.25
N ASP A 67 0.68 17.08 0.98
CA ASP A 67 -0.39 18.08 1.03
C ASP A 67 -1.00 18.40 -0.36
N THR A 68 -0.97 17.45 -1.29
CA THR A 68 -1.66 17.55 -2.59
C THR A 68 -3.00 16.80 -2.60
N GLY A 69 -3.24 15.96 -1.60
CA GLY A 69 -4.35 15.00 -1.56
C GLY A 69 -4.11 13.72 -2.37
N TYR A 70 -3.01 13.64 -3.13
CA TYR A 70 -2.57 12.41 -3.78
C TYR A 70 -1.61 11.64 -2.87
N LEU A 71 -1.60 10.32 -3.02
CA LEU A 71 -0.78 9.40 -2.22
C LEU A 71 0.03 8.49 -3.15
N SER A 72 1.36 8.47 -2.96
CA SER A 72 2.29 7.59 -3.65
C SER A 72 2.99 6.70 -2.64
N ILE A 73 2.60 5.44 -2.60
CA ILE A 73 3.22 4.41 -1.75
C ILE A 73 4.07 3.53 -2.66
N LEU A 74 5.28 3.17 -2.23
CA LEU A 74 6.09 2.15 -2.89
C LEU A 74 5.81 0.77 -2.26
N PRO A 75 5.06 -0.13 -2.92
CA PRO A 75 4.75 -1.46 -2.38
C PRO A 75 5.78 -2.50 -2.87
N ILE A 76 6.58 -3.05 -1.96
CA ILE A 76 7.55 -4.12 -2.23
C ILE A 76 7.41 -5.21 -1.16
N ASP A 77 6.31 -5.95 -1.21
CA ASP A 77 6.06 -7.18 -0.45
C ASP A 77 6.23 -8.46 -1.32
N GLN A 78 6.51 -8.29 -2.60
CA GLN A 78 6.60 -9.36 -3.61
C GLN A 78 7.60 -10.47 -3.28
N GLY A 79 8.62 -10.19 -2.47
CA GLY A 79 9.61 -11.18 -2.06
C GLY A 79 9.00 -12.43 -1.39
N ILE A 80 7.83 -12.28 -0.74
CA ILE A 80 7.07 -13.42 -0.22
C ILE A 80 5.93 -13.84 -1.17
N GLU A 81 5.22 -12.88 -1.78
CA GLU A 81 4.07 -13.16 -2.65
C GLU A 81 4.43 -13.87 -3.96
N HIS A 82 5.68 -13.70 -4.44
CA HIS A 82 6.18 -14.21 -5.72
C HIS A 82 7.55 -14.87 -5.63
N SER A 83 8.10 -15.04 -4.42
CA SER A 83 9.48 -15.42 -4.13
C SER A 83 10.53 -14.32 -4.40
N ALA A 84 11.50 -14.20 -3.50
CA ALA A 84 12.64 -13.29 -3.63
C ALA A 84 13.48 -13.60 -4.88
N GLY A 85 13.54 -14.87 -5.29
CA GLY A 85 14.22 -15.29 -6.51
C GLY A 85 13.61 -14.65 -7.76
N ALA A 86 12.28 -14.69 -7.91
CA ALA A 86 11.62 -14.06 -9.06
C ALA A 86 11.66 -12.53 -8.98
N SER A 87 11.44 -11.96 -7.80
CA SER A 87 11.30 -10.50 -7.64
C SER A 87 12.63 -9.74 -7.61
N PHE A 88 13.69 -10.31 -7.02
CA PHE A 88 14.93 -9.57 -6.73
C PHE A 88 16.14 -10.09 -7.50
N ALA A 89 16.11 -11.27 -8.12
CA ALA A 89 17.22 -11.71 -8.97
C ALA A 89 17.53 -10.76 -10.15
N PRO A 90 16.54 -10.10 -10.81
CA PRO A 90 16.84 -9.13 -11.87
C PRO A 90 17.68 -7.94 -11.41
N ASN A 91 17.58 -7.56 -10.13
CA ASN A 91 18.44 -6.56 -9.52
C ASN A 91 18.80 -6.96 -8.08
N PRO A 92 19.90 -7.69 -7.88
CA PRO A 92 20.25 -8.31 -6.60
C PRO A 92 20.44 -7.34 -5.43
N MET A 93 20.60 -6.04 -5.66
CA MET A 93 20.70 -5.07 -4.57
C MET A 93 19.45 -5.05 -3.68
N PHE A 94 18.28 -5.45 -4.21
CA PHE A 94 17.02 -5.48 -3.47
C PHE A 94 16.84 -6.70 -2.58
N PHE A 95 17.80 -7.63 -2.55
CA PHE A 95 17.88 -8.62 -1.46
C PHE A 95 18.22 -7.96 -0.11
N ASP A 96 18.84 -6.77 -0.11
CA ASP A 96 19.00 -5.94 1.08
C ASP A 96 17.75 -5.07 1.30
N PRO A 97 16.98 -5.29 2.38
CA PRO A 97 15.81 -4.48 2.75
C PRO A 97 16.03 -2.98 2.77
N GLU A 98 17.25 -2.52 3.10
CA GLU A 98 17.55 -1.09 3.19
C GLU A 98 17.39 -0.39 1.83
N ASN A 99 17.69 -1.08 0.74
CA ASN A 99 17.61 -0.50 -0.60
C ASN A 99 16.17 -0.26 -1.05
N ILE A 100 15.20 -1.03 -0.55
CA ILE A 100 13.77 -0.77 -0.77
C ILE A 100 13.38 0.57 -0.15
N VAL A 101 13.80 0.82 1.10
CA VAL A 101 13.46 2.06 1.82
C VAL A 101 14.20 3.27 1.24
N LYS A 102 15.47 3.12 0.86
CA LYS A 102 16.22 4.17 0.16
C LYS A 102 15.54 4.56 -1.14
N MET A 103 15.13 3.57 -1.94
CA MET A 103 14.42 3.82 -3.19
C MET A 103 13.13 4.61 -2.96
N ALA A 104 12.34 4.28 -1.93
CA ALA A 104 11.13 5.03 -1.59
C ALA A 104 11.42 6.50 -1.25
N ILE A 105 12.47 6.74 -0.45
CA ILE A 105 12.89 8.09 -0.06
C ILE A 105 13.40 8.87 -1.28
N ASP A 106 14.28 8.28 -2.08
CA ASP A 106 14.87 8.90 -3.27
C ASP A 106 13.80 9.21 -4.34
N ALA A 107 12.80 8.33 -4.47
CA ALA A 107 11.66 8.54 -5.34
C ALA A 107 10.71 9.64 -4.83
N GLY A 108 10.83 10.04 -3.56
CA GLY A 108 9.94 11.01 -2.91
C GLY A 108 8.55 10.43 -2.63
N CYS A 109 8.46 9.14 -2.30
CA CYS A 109 7.19 8.52 -1.94
C CYS A 109 6.65 9.04 -0.61
N ASN A 110 5.33 9.01 -0.45
CA ASN A 110 4.64 9.28 0.80
C ASN A 110 4.91 8.20 1.85
N ALA A 111 5.04 6.95 1.40
CA ALA A 111 5.27 5.80 2.28
C ALA A 111 5.95 4.64 1.55
N VAL A 112 6.49 3.71 2.32
CA VAL A 112 6.94 2.40 1.85
C VAL A 112 6.07 1.31 2.46
N ALA A 113 5.57 0.41 1.63
CA ALA A 113 4.83 -0.78 2.06
C ALA A 113 5.66 -2.03 1.81
N SER A 114 5.84 -2.87 2.83
CA SER A 114 6.53 -4.16 2.70
C SER A 114 6.16 -5.08 3.86
N THR A 115 6.65 -6.31 3.85
CA THR A 115 6.37 -7.31 4.88
C THR A 115 6.94 -6.88 6.23
N TYR A 116 6.32 -7.39 7.30
CA TYR A 116 6.78 -7.21 8.67
C TYR A 116 8.30 -7.44 8.83
N GLY A 117 8.81 -8.58 8.35
CA GLY A 117 10.22 -8.93 8.50
C GLY A 117 11.17 -7.95 7.78
N VAL A 118 10.82 -7.54 6.56
CA VAL A 118 11.64 -6.60 5.77
C VAL A 118 11.74 -5.26 6.49
N LEU A 119 10.61 -4.65 6.88
CA LEU A 119 10.62 -3.34 7.53
C LEU A 119 11.23 -3.38 8.94
N ALA A 120 11.03 -4.48 9.69
CA ALA A 120 11.59 -4.64 11.03
C ALA A 120 13.13 -4.53 11.05
N THR A 121 13.82 -5.04 10.02
CA THR A 121 15.30 -5.00 9.96
C THR A 121 15.87 -3.59 9.90
N VAL A 122 15.09 -2.60 9.46
CA VAL A 122 15.54 -1.24 9.20
C VAL A 122 14.73 -0.16 9.94
N ALA A 123 13.74 -0.56 10.74
CA ALA A 123 12.77 0.33 11.38
C ALA A 123 13.41 1.44 12.22
N ARG A 124 14.34 1.10 13.12
CA ARG A 124 15.00 2.11 13.98
C ARG A 124 15.74 3.20 13.19
N LYS A 125 16.18 2.89 11.96
CA LYS A 125 16.93 3.81 11.10
C LYS A 125 16.03 4.70 10.24
N TYR A 126 14.81 4.25 9.91
CA TYR A 126 13.98 4.89 8.88
C TYR A 126 12.49 5.11 9.22
N ALA A 127 11.91 4.39 10.18
CA ALA A 127 10.47 4.51 10.48
C ALA A 127 10.07 5.92 10.94
N HIS A 128 11.01 6.74 11.42
CA HIS A 128 10.82 8.16 11.76
C HIS A 128 11.10 9.14 10.60
N LYS A 129 11.59 8.65 9.45
CA LYS A 129 11.98 9.44 8.27
C LYS A 129 10.99 9.32 7.12
N ILE A 130 10.40 8.13 6.96
CA ILE A 130 9.35 7.85 5.98
C ILE A 130 8.29 6.95 6.64
N PRO A 131 6.99 7.22 6.44
CA PRO A 131 5.91 6.36 6.90
C PRO A 131 6.09 4.92 6.41
N PHE A 132 6.04 3.99 7.37
CA PHE A 132 6.00 2.57 7.10
C PHE A 132 4.54 2.09 7.08
N VAL A 133 4.20 1.34 6.03
CA VAL A 133 2.95 0.57 5.91
C VAL A 133 3.30 -0.90 6.03
N VAL A 134 3.08 -1.50 7.19
CA VAL A 134 3.48 -2.89 7.44
C VAL A 134 2.42 -3.84 6.92
N LYS A 135 2.76 -4.65 5.92
CA LYS A 135 1.90 -5.72 5.41
C LYS A 135 1.85 -6.88 6.41
N ILE A 136 0.66 -7.17 6.96
CA ILE A 136 0.47 -8.11 8.09
C ILE A 136 -0.03 -9.50 7.68
N ASN A 137 -0.38 -9.71 6.42
CA ASN A 137 -0.67 -11.03 5.86
C ASN A 137 -0.03 -11.20 4.48
N HIS A 138 0.09 -12.43 4.00
CA HIS A 138 0.59 -12.71 2.65
C HIS A 138 0.00 -14.01 2.10
N ASN A 139 0.10 -14.21 0.78
CA ASN A 139 -0.21 -15.51 0.18
C ASN A 139 0.83 -16.58 0.54
N GLU A 140 0.48 -17.86 0.46
CA GLU A 140 1.44 -18.97 0.62
C GLU A 140 1.90 -19.55 -0.72
N TYR A 141 2.40 -18.69 -1.61
CA TYR A 141 2.88 -19.10 -2.93
C TYR A 141 4.07 -20.10 -2.88
N LEU A 142 4.85 -20.09 -1.80
CA LEU A 142 6.02 -20.96 -1.61
C LEU A 142 5.67 -22.41 -1.20
N SER A 143 4.40 -22.70 -0.91
CA SER A 143 3.92 -24.04 -0.55
C SER A 143 3.70 -24.94 -1.79
N TYR A 144 3.79 -26.26 -1.62
CA TYR A 144 3.41 -27.24 -2.66
C TYR A 144 2.35 -28.22 -2.14
N PRO A 145 1.14 -28.30 -2.74
CA PRO A 145 0.68 -27.46 -3.85
C PRO A 145 0.53 -25.99 -3.43
N ASN A 146 0.64 -25.07 -4.38
CA ASN A 146 0.49 -23.64 -4.11
C ASN A 146 -0.92 -23.35 -3.58
N THR A 147 -1.02 -22.50 -2.57
CA THR A 147 -2.29 -21.95 -2.09
C THR A 147 -2.25 -20.43 -2.15
N PHE A 148 -3.40 -19.84 -2.46
CA PHE A 148 -3.58 -18.39 -2.51
C PHE A 148 -4.25 -17.86 -1.24
N LEU A 149 -4.36 -18.69 -0.19
CA LEU A 149 -4.83 -18.25 1.12
C LEU A 149 -3.91 -17.14 1.66
N GLN A 150 -4.53 -16.03 2.09
CA GLN A 150 -3.84 -14.91 2.72
C GLN A 150 -3.72 -15.17 4.23
N SER A 151 -2.56 -15.67 4.64
CA SER A 151 -2.27 -16.07 6.02
C SER A 151 -1.69 -14.88 6.82
N PRO A 152 -2.14 -14.67 8.07
CA PRO A 152 -1.52 -13.68 8.96
C PRO A 152 -0.05 -14.01 9.22
N TYR A 153 0.81 -13.00 9.17
CA TYR A 153 2.27 -13.14 9.32
C TYR A 153 2.89 -12.06 10.21
N GLY A 154 2.26 -10.89 10.34
CA GLY A 154 2.72 -9.80 11.19
C GLY A 154 1.75 -9.53 12.33
N SER A 155 2.29 -9.20 13.51
CA SER A 155 1.49 -8.67 14.63
C SER A 155 1.28 -7.16 14.47
N VAL A 156 0.05 -6.71 14.72
CA VAL A 156 -0.31 -5.28 14.73
C VAL A 156 0.47 -4.54 15.82
N ASP A 157 0.56 -5.13 17.01
CA ASP A 157 1.30 -4.55 18.14
C ASP A 157 2.79 -4.43 17.84
N GLU A 158 3.39 -5.40 17.14
CA GLU A 158 4.80 -5.31 16.75
C GLU A 158 5.04 -4.30 15.62
N ALA A 159 4.09 -4.18 14.68
CA ALA A 159 4.09 -3.09 13.70
C ALA A 159 4.04 -1.72 14.37
N TRP A 160 3.22 -1.58 15.41
CA TRP A 160 3.18 -0.35 16.20
C TRP A 160 4.48 -0.10 16.97
N ASN A 161 5.03 -1.12 17.65
CA ASN A 161 6.28 -1.04 18.40
C ASN A 161 7.48 -0.61 17.54
N MET A 162 7.51 -0.98 16.25
CA MET A 162 8.56 -0.55 15.32
C MET A 162 8.39 0.89 14.80
N GLY A 163 7.27 1.55 15.11
CA GLY A 163 6.93 2.90 14.66
C GLY A 163 6.22 2.96 13.32
N ALA A 164 5.51 1.90 12.91
CA ALA A 164 4.71 1.92 11.69
C ALA A 164 3.63 3.01 11.76
N CYS A 165 3.41 3.67 10.63
CA CYS A 165 2.35 4.66 10.49
C CYS A 165 1.01 4.00 10.13
N ALA A 166 1.09 2.86 9.47
CA ALA A 166 -0.07 2.10 9.03
C ALA A 166 0.22 0.61 9.00
N VAL A 167 -0.85 -0.18 9.03
CA VAL A 167 -0.82 -1.59 8.64
C VAL A 167 -1.59 -1.81 7.35
N GLY A 168 -1.18 -2.83 6.61
CA GLY A 168 -1.76 -3.23 5.34
C GLY A 168 -2.17 -4.68 5.34
N ALA A 169 -3.29 -5.03 4.73
CA ALA A 169 -3.71 -6.42 4.55
C ALA A 169 -4.32 -6.64 3.17
N THR A 170 -4.30 -7.89 2.70
CA THR A 170 -4.95 -8.30 1.47
C THR A 170 -6.13 -9.21 1.79
N ILE A 171 -7.25 -9.01 1.09
CA ILE A 171 -8.37 -9.96 1.06
C ILE A 171 -8.61 -10.37 -0.39
N TYR A 172 -8.74 -11.68 -0.58
CA TYR A 172 -9.15 -12.27 -1.85
C TYR A 172 -10.65 -12.57 -1.81
N PHE A 173 -11.45 -11.62 -2.30
CA PHE A 173 -12.91 -11.72 -2.30
C PHE A 173 -13.38 -12.77 -3.31
N GLY A 174 -14.23 -13.71 -2.87
CA GLY A 174 -14.70 -14.82 -3.69
C GLY A 174 -13.89 -16.11 -3.55
N HIS A 175 -12.76 -16.09 -2.83
CA HIS A 175 -12.09 -17.31 -2.38
C HIS A 175 -12.98 -18.06 -1.38
N GLU A 176 -12.89 -19.39 -1.33
CA GLU A 176 -13.69 -20.22 -0.41
C GLU A 176 -13.54 -19.78 1.06
N GLN A 177 -12.33 -19.36 1.44
CA GLN A 177 -11.98 -18.87 2.78
C GLN A 177 -12.04 -17.34 2.93
N SER A 178 -12.64 -16.62 1.97
CA SER A 178 -12.68 -15.14 2.00
C SER A 178 -13.38 -14.58 3.25
N ARG A 179 -14.37 -15.29 3.79
CA ARG A 179 -15.05 -14.91 5.04
C ARG A 179 -14.10 -14.88 6.24
N GLU A 180 -13.26 -15.90 6.37
CA GLU A 180 -12.29 -16.00 7.47
C GLU A 180 -11.24 -14.89 7.36
N MET A 181 -10.77 -14.58 6.14
CA MET A 181 -9.87 -13.45 5.90
C MET A 181 -10.52 -12.12 6.31
N ILE A 182 -11.81 -11.91 5.98
CA ILE A 182 -12.54 -10.69 6.36
C ILE A 182 -12.59 -10.55 7.88
N GLU A 183 -12.95 -11.61 8.60
CA GLU A 183 -13.05 -11.59 10.07
C GLU A 183 -11.68 -11.31 10.71
N GLN A 184 -10.61 -11.95 10.21
CA GLN A 184 -9.24 -11.73 10.70
C GLN A 184 -8.73 -10.31 10.43
N VAL A 185 -8.91 -9.81 9.20
CA VAL A 185 -8.46 -8.46 8.83
C VAL A 185 -9.27 -7.39 9.56
N ALA A 186 -10.57 -7.60 9.76
CA ALA A 186 -11.41 -6.70 10.55
C ALA A 186 -10.87 -6.57 11.99
N ALA A 187 -10.59 -7.69 12.67
CA ALA A 187 -10.03 -7.66 14.02
C ALA A 187 -8.64 -7.00 14.06
N ALA A 188 -7.78 -7.27 13.08
CA ALA A 188 -6.47 -6.63 12.99
C ALA A 188 -6.55 -5.12 12.76
N PHE A 189 -7.48 -4.66 11.91
CA PHE A 189 -7.68 -3.24 11.61
C PHE A 189 -8.33 -2.50 12.77
N GLU A 190 -9.23 -3.15 13.51
CA GLU A 190 -9.75 -2.63 14.77
C GLU A 190 -8.60 -2.38 15.76
N ARG A 191 -7.75 -3.39 15.99
CA ARG A 191 -6.56 -3.25 16.84
C ARG A 191 -5.62 -2.13 16.37
N ALA A 192 -5.43 -1.99 15.06
CA ALA A 192 -4.59 -0.94 14.50
C ALA A 192 -5.15 0.46 14.79
N HIS A 193 -6.47 0.64 14.67
CA HIS A 193 -7.12 1.90 15.01
C HIS A 193 -7.07 2.22 16.50
N GLU A 194 -7.20 1.22 17.39
CA GLU A 194 -7.00 1.39 18.85
C GLU A 194 -5.61 1.95 19.16
N LEU A 195 -4.60 1.49 18.42
CA LEU A 195 -3.21 1.94 18.54
C LEU A 195 -2.90 3.22 17.74
N GLY A 196 -3.88 3.78 17.03
CA GLY A 196 -3.76 5.04 16.30
C GLY A 196 -3.12 4.94 14.91
N MET A 197 -2.99 3.75 14.35
CA MET A 197 -2.44 3.55 13.01
C MET A 197 -3.50 3.70 11.92
N ALA A 198 -3.09 4.14 10.74
CA ALA A 198 -3.93 4.04 9.55
C ALA A 198 -3.99 2.58 9.05
N THR A 199 -5.00 2.25 8.25
CA THR A 199 -5.20 0.90 7.71
C THR A 199 -5.40 0.94 6.21
N ILE A 200 -4.73 0.07 5.46
CA ILE A 200 -4.85 -0.01 3.99
C ILE A 200 -5.25 -1.43 3.59
N LEU A 201 -6.40 -1.56 2.93
CA LEU A 201 -6.90 -2.85 2.45
C LEU A 201 -6.66 -3.00 0.94
N TRP A 202 -5.95 -4.05 0.56
CA TRP A 202 -5.88 -4.51 -0.82
C TRP A 202 -7.01 -5.50 -1.09
N CYS A 203 -7.99 -5.07 -1.88
CA CYS A 203 -9.17 -5.86 -2.24
C CYS A 203 -9.00 -6.44 -3.64
N TYR A 204 -8.83 -7.76 -3.76
CA TYR A 204 -8.78 -8.42 -5.06
C TYR A 204 -9.90 -9.44 -5.20
N THR A 205 -10.68 -9.33 -6.27
CA THR A 205 -11.63 -10.38 -6.63
C THR A 205 -10.84 -11.60 -7.11
N ARG A 206 -11.03 -12.73 -6.45
CA ARG A 206 -10.43 -14.03 -6.79
C ARG A 206 -11.54 -15.08 -6.76
N ASN A 207 -12.16 -15.23 -7.91
CA ASN A 207 -13.20 -16.22 -8.16
C ASN A 207 -13.03 -16.70 -9.61
N ASP A 208 -13.00 -18.02 -9.83
CA ASP A 208 -12.82 -18.58 -11.17
C ASP A 208 -13.96 -18.20 -12.14
N ALA A 209 -15.15 -17.90 -11.62
CA ALA A 209 -16.27 -17.41 -12.42
C ALA A 209 -16.13 -15.95 -12.89
N PHE A 210 -15.14 -15.21 -12.35
CA PHE A 210 -14.86 -13.81 -12.72
C PHE A 210 -13.71 -13.67 -13.73
N LYS A 211 -13.09 -14.78 -14.15
CA LYS A 211 -12.08 -14.77 -15.22
C LYS A 211 -12.81 -14.65 -16.56
N VAL A 212 -12.71 -13.50 -17.22
CA VAL A 212 -13.27 -13.27 -18.55
C VAL A 212 -12.08 -13.16 -19.52
N ASP A 213 -12.09 -13.95 -20.59
CA ASP A 213 -11.02 -13.99 -21.60
C ASP A 213 -9.60 -14.27 -21.06
N GLY A 214 -9.50 -14.95 -19.91
CA GLY A 214 -8.22 -15.30 -19.29
C GLY A 214 -7.61 -14.21 -18.41
N VAL A 215 -8.36 -13.15 -18.10
CA VAL A 215 -7.99 -12.07 -17.17
C VAL A 215 -8.93 -12.07 -15.97
#